data_AF-A0A917BAQ6-F1
#
_entry.id   AF-A0A917BAQ6-F1
#
_cell.length_a   1.000
_cell.length_b   1.000
_cell.length_c   1.000
_cell.angle_alpha   90.00
_cell.angle_beta   90.00
_cell.angle_gamma   90.00
#
_symmetry.space_group_name_H-M   'P 1'
#
loop_
_entity.id
_entity.type
_entity.pdbx_description
1 polymer ?
#
loop_
_entity_poly.entity_id
_entity_poly.type
_entity_poly.pdbx_seq_one_letter_code
_entity_poly.pdbx_strand_id
1 'polypeptide(L)'
;MEIVIITLGCLGAWLLFAGPIYQAAIELSEQTDVREQFEVVSKAIPQPARVSPWWWLLPPAAYIIHQRREKEYQKRVMSSFTDQQRAEVLGFMSKATGWIIVAAGAFLIALKETWELTQLLDWSFAVFAAITVVAGVLSVLHTVLRMRLTGRVAAYTTDAPHADAARPDAATTDQ
;
A
#
# COMPACT_ATOMS: atom_id res chain seq x y z
N MET A 1 -24.87 25.11 10.44
CA MET A 1 -23.40 25.21 10.35
C MET A 1 -22.73 23.92 10.80
N GLU A 2 -23.14 23.35 11.94
CA GLU A 2 -22.63 22.08 12.47
C GLU A 2 -22.64 20.91 11.48
N ILE A 3 -23.76 20.67 10.79
CA ILE A 3 -23.86 19.61 9.76
C ILE A 3 -22.83 19.76 8.64
N VAL A 4 -22.52 21.00 8.23
CA VAL A 4 -21.53 21.26 7.17
C VAL A 4 -20.13 20.94 7.69
N ILE A 5 -19.81 21.35 8.92
CA ILE A 5 -18.50 21.11 9.53
C ILE A 5 -18.25 19.61 9.69
N ILE A 6 -19.22 18.86 10.23
CA ILE A 6 -19.08 17.41 10.45
C ILE A 6 -19.01 16.66 9.12
N THR A 7 -19.79 17.08 8.12
CA THR A 7 -19.70 16.49 6.77
C THR A 7 -18.32 16.71 6.15
N LEU A 8 -17.77 17.93 6.26
CA LEU A 8 -16.43 18.24 5.77
C LEU A 8 -15.34 17.50 6.56
N GLY A 9 -15.50 17.35 7.88
CA GLY A 9 -14.61 16.55 8.73
C GLY A 9 -14.57 15.09 8.30
N CYS A 10 -15.74 14.49 8.10
CA CYS A 10 -15.87 13.13 7.58
C CYS A 10 -15.23 12.96 6.20
N LEU A 11 -15.55 13.84 5.24
CA LEU A 11 -14.94 13.80 3.90
C LEU A 11 -13.42 13.97 3.95
N GLY A 12 -12.93 14.93 4.74
CA GLY A 12 -11.51 15.19 4.93
C GLY A 12 -10.77 14.00 5.53
N ALA A 13 -11.37 13.30 6.49
CA ALA A 13 -10.78 12.12 7.10
C ALA A 13 -10.65 10.94 6.12
N TRP A 14 -11.65 10.72 5.26
CA TRP A 14 -11.54 9.69 4.21
C TRP A 14 -10.51 10.03 3.13
N LEU A 15 -10.33 11.32 2.81
CA LEU A 15 -9.22 11.77 1.96
C LEU A 15 -7.86 11.57 2.63
N LEU A 16 -7.76 11.87 3.92
CA LEU A 16 -6.55 11.64 4.71
C LEU A 16 -6.20 10.15 4.78
N PHE A 17 -7.19 9.26 4.78
CA PHE A 17 -6.96 7.82 4.68
C PHE A 17 -6.50 7.37 3.30
N ALA A 18 -7.10 7.92 2.23
CA ALA A 18 -6.76 7.57 0.86
C ALA A 18 -5.32 7.97 0.48
N GLY A 19 -4.83 9.11 0.98
CA GLY A 19 -3.50 9.65 0.65
C GLY A 19 -2.34 8.69 0.94
N PRO A 20 -2.15 8.22 2.18
CA PRO A 20 -1.12 7.24 2.56
C PRO A 20 -1.19 5.93 1.77
N ILE A 21 -2.39 5.45 1.42
CA ILE A 21 -2.56 4.24 0.59
C ILE A 21 -2.01 4.48 -0.82
N TYR A 22 -2.35 5.64 -1.39
CA TYR A 22 -1.87 6.03 -2.72
C TYR A 22 -0.36 6.23 -2.72
N GLN A 23 0.18 6.92 -1.72
CA GLN A 23 1.60 7.19 -1.57
C GLN A 23 2.40 5.90 -1.36
N ALA A 24 1.90 4.98 -0.53
CA ALA A 24 2.49 3.65 -0.40
C ALA A 24 2.53 2.93 -1.76
N ALA A 25 1.42 2.96 -2.52
CA ALA A 25 1.37 2.28 -3.81
C ALA A 25 2.43 2.82 -4.79
N ILE A 26 2.65 4.15 -4.84
CA ILE A 26 3.71 4.77 -5.64
C ILE A 26 5.08 4.27 -5.18
N GLU A 27 5.44 4.49 -3.91
CA GLU A 27 6.79 4.21 -3.40
C GLU A 27 7.16 2.72 -3.44
N LEU A 28 6.15 1.84 -3.29
CA LEU A 28 6.33 0.39 -3.44
C LEU A 28 6.41 -0.03 -4.90
N SER A 29 5.69 0.63 -5.82
CA SER A 29 5.76 0.32 -7.26
C SER A 29 7.11 0.64 -7.89
N GLU A 30 7.80 1.67 -7.37
CA GLU A 30 9.16 2.02 -7.79
C GLU A 30 10.20 0.95 -7.41
N GLN A 31 9.86 0.04 -6.50
CA GLN A 31 10.73 -1.04 -5.99
C GLN A 31 10.27 -2.41 -6.49
N THR A 32 9.91 -2.50 -7.78
CA THR A 32 9.43 -3.74 -8.40
C THR A 32 10.47 -4.87 -8.29
N ASP A 33 11.74 -4.58 -8.54
CA ASP A 33 12.82 -5.56 -8.46
C ASP A 33 12.96 -6.18 -7.07
N VAL A 34 12.86 -5.35 -6.02
CA VAL A 34 12.94 -5.81 -4.63
C VAL A 34 11.78 -6.75 -4.29
N ARG A 35 10.58 -6.43 -4.79
CA ARG A 35 9.39 -7.27 -4.61
C ARG A 35 9.54 -8.62 -5.31
N GLU A 36 9.99 -8.65 -6.56
CA GLU A 36 10.18 -9.89 -7.31
C GLU A 36 11.27 -10.77 -6.69
N GLN A 37 12.39 -10.17 -6.28
CA GLN A 37 13.45 -10.87 -5.56
C GLN A 37 12.94 -11.48 -4.25
N PHE A 38 12.14 -10.74 -3.48
CA PHE A 38 11.50 -11.26 -2.27
C PHE A 38 10.56 -12.43 -2.54
N GLU A 39 9.75 -12.35 -3.60
CA GLU A 39 8.83 -13.42 -3.99
C GLU A 39 9.55 -14.70 -4.41
N VAL A 40 10.62 -14.60 -5.19
CA VAL A 40 11.42 -15.75 -5.65
C VAL A 40 12.09 -16.44 -4.45
N VAL A 41 12.76 -15.67 -3.59
CA VAL A 41 13.49 -16.20 -2.43
C VAL A 41 12.53 -16.80 -1.40
N SER A 42 11.40 -16.14 -1.12
CA SER A 42 10.41 -16.65 -0.17
C SER A 42 9.74 -17.94 -0.64
N LYS A 43 9.51 -18.11 -1.94
CA LYS A 43 9.00 -19.38 -2.52
C LYS A 43 10.03 -20.51 -2.48
N ALA A 44 11.32 -20.20 -2.55
CA ALA A 44 12.38 -21.19 -2.48
C ALA A 44 12.61 -21.75 -1.07
N ILE A 45 12.18 -21.04 -0.03
CA ILE A 45 12.41 -21.43 1.37
C ILE A 45 11.18 -22.14 1.93
N PRO A 46 11.34 -23.35 2.53
CA PRO A 46 10.24 -24.04 3.17
C PRO A 46 9.56 -23.19 4.24
N GLN A 47 8.24 -23.02 4.09
CA GLN A 47 7.43 -22.32 5.08
C GLN A 47 7.47 -23.03 6.44
N PRO A 48 7.41 -22.29 7.56
CA PRO A 48 7.37 -22.89 8.88
C PRO A 48 6.14 -23.79 9.00
N ALA A 49 6.31 -24.97 9.59
CA ALA A 49 5.19 -25.85 9.87
C ALA A 49 4.15 -25.12 10.73
N ARG A 50 2.86 -25.28 10.38
CA ARG A 50 1.75 -24.70 11.15
C ARG A 50 1.85 -25.11 12.62
N VAL A 51 1.54 -24.19 13.53
CA VAL A 51 1.48 -24.51 14.96
C VAL A 51 0.34 -25.51 15.16
N SER A 52 0.63 -26.62 15.85
CA SER A 52 -0.38 -27.64 16.12
C SER A 52 -1.55 -27.02 16.90
N PRO A 53 -2.82 -27.29 16.54
CA PRO A 53 -3.99 -26.77 17.24
C PRO A 53 -3.99 -27.06 18.74
N TRP A 54 -3.30 -28.12 19.18
CA TRP A 54 -3.15 -28.47 20.60
C TRP A 54 -2.47 -27.40 21.43
N TRP A 55 -1.59 -26.58 20.85
CA TRP A 55 -0.98 -25.47 21.57
C TRP A 55 -1.95 -24.32 21.84
N TRP A 56 -3.07 -24.21 21.10
CA TRP A 56 -4.10 -23.20 21.36
C TRP A 56 -4.88 -23.45 22.65
N LEU A 57 -4.76 -24.64 23.25
CA LEU A 57 -5.25 -24.88 24.61
C LEU A 57 -4.54 -23.99 25.65
N LEU A 58 -3.34 -23.49 25.31
CA LEU A 58 -2.55 -22.55 26.10
C LEU A 58 -2.11 -21.37 25.21
N PRO A 59 -2.99 -20.36 25.01
CA PRO A 59 -2.77 -19.29 24.05
C PRO A 59 -1.42 -18.56 24.17
N PRO A 60 -0.89 -18.27 25.38
CA PRO A 60 0.43 -17.68 25.52
C PRO A 60 1.55 -18.55 24.93
N ALA A 61 1.48 -19.88 25.12
CA ALA A 61 2.46 -20.81 24.60
C ALA A 61 2.38 -20.91 23.06
N ALA A 62 1.17 -21.00 22.50
CA ALA A 62 0.97 -20.96 21.05
C ALA A 62 1.57 -19.70 20.42
N TYR A 63 1.33 -18.54 21.03
CA TYR A 63 1.86 -17.26 20.56
C TYR A 63 3.40 -17.23 20.57
N ILE A 64 4.04 -17.68 21.66
CA ILE A 64 5.51 -17.74 21.76
C ILE A 64 6.09 -18.68 20.70
N ILE A 65 5.49 -19.86 20.50
CA ILE A 65 5.95 -20.82 19.50
C ILE A 65 5.81 -20.25 18.09
N HIS A 66 4.66 -19.63 17.79
CA HIS A 66 4.41 -18.96 16.52
C HIS A 66 5.46 -17.87 16.28
N GLN A 67 5.69 -17.00 17.26
CA GLN A 67 6.63 -15.89 17.14
C GLN A 67 8.07 -16.39 16.95
N ARG A 68 8.48 -17.47 17.62
CA ARG A 68 9.82 -18.06 17.44
C ARG A 68 9.99 -18.64 16.03
N ARG A 69 9.02 -19.43 15.55
CA ARG A 69 9.05 -20.01 14.20
C ARG A 69 9.07 -18.95 13.11
N GLU A 70 8.30 -17.88 13.30
CA GLU A 70 8.25 -16.75 12.37
C GLU A 70 9.59 -16.01 12.33
N LYS A 71 10.20 -15.74 13.48
CA LYS A 71 11.54 -15.13 13.56
C LYS A 71 12.62 -16.00 12.91
N GLU A 72 12.56 -17.32 13.11
CA GLU A 72 13.49 -18.26 12.46
C GLU A 72 13.32 -18.28 10.94
N TYR A 73 12.07 -18.30 10.46
CA TYR A 73 11.76 -18.24 9.03
C TYR A 73 12.25 -16.92 8.42
N GLN A 74 11.93 -15.77 9.03
CA GLN A 74 12.41 -14.46 8.60
C GLN A 74 13.93 -14.40 8.58
N LYS A 75 14.61 -14.98 9.58
CA LYS A 75 16.07 -15.06 9.60
C LYS A 75 16.62 -15.89 8.43
N ARG A 76 15.99 -17.03 8.10
CA ARG A 76 16.38 -17.85 6.94
C ARG A 76 16.18 -17.09 5.62
N VAL A 77 15.03 -16.46 5.42
CA VAL A 77 14.72 -15.63 4.25
C VAL A 77 15.68 -14.46 4.12
N MET A 78 15.98 -13.77 5.21
CA MET A 78 16.92 -12.66 5.17
C MET A 78 18.34 -13.17 4.91
N SER A 79 18.71 -14.34 5.45
CA SER A 79 20.06 -14.91 5.28
C SER A 79 20.39 -15.31 3.83
N SER A 80 19.40 -15.61 3.00
CA SER A 80 19.59 -15.93 1.58
C SER A 80 19.86 -14.72 0.68
N PHE A 81 19.67 -13.50 1.19
CA PHE A 81 20.02 -12.27 0.45
C PHE A 81 21.47 -11.87 0.71
N THR A 82 22.08 -11.20 -0.27
CA THR A 82 23.33 -10.45 -0.08
C THR A 82 23.09 -9.24 0.84
N ASP A 83 24.13 -8.70 1.46
CA ASP A 83 23.97 -7.57 2.39
C ASP A 83 23.34 -6.33 1.73
N GLN A 84 23.63 -6.10 0.44
CA GLN A 84 22.97 -5.06 -0.34
C GLN A 84 21.46 -5.32 -0.51
N GLN A 85 21.09 -6.53 -0.94
CA GLN A 85 19.68 -6.92 -1.12
C GLN A 85 18.90 -6.87 0.19
N ARG A 86 19.53 -7.23 1.32
CA ARG A 86 18.92 -7.10 2.65
C ARG A 86 18.59 -5.65 2.95
N ALA A 87 19.51 -4.72 2.69
CA ALA A 87 19.28 -3.30 2.92
C ALA A 87 18.12 -2.76 2.07
N GLU A 88 18.02 -3.19 0.82
CA GLU A 88 16.92 -2.84 -0.09
C GLU A 88 15.56 -3.40 0.41
N VAL A 89 15.50 -4.68 0.79
CA VAL A 89 14.28 -5.31 1.36
C VAL A 89 13.87 -4.63 2.67
N LEU A 90 14.82 -4.32 3.55
CA LEU A 90 14.53 -3.62 4.80
C LEU A 90 14.04 -2.19 4.54
N GLY A 91 14.60 -1.50 3.56
CA GLY A 91 14.13 -0.19 3.12
C GLY A 91 12.68 -0.25 2.60
N PHE A 92 12.38 -1.23 1.74
CA PHE A 92 11.03 -1.50 1.25
C PHE A 92 10.04 -1.73 2.40
N MET A 93 10.37 -2.64 3.32
CA MET A 93 9.52 -2.97 4.46
C MET A 93 9.31 -1.79 5.41
N SER A 94 10.35 -0.98 5.62
CA SER A 94 10.28 0.23 6.46
C SER A 94 9.31 1.25 5.87
N LYS A 95 9.40 1.54 4.56
CA LYS A 95 8.46 2.43 3.86
C LYS A 95 7.03 1.90 3.93
N ALA A 96 6.83 0.62 3.61
CA ALA A 96 5.52 -0.02 3.68
C ALA A 96 4.90 0.09 5.08
N THR A 97 5.70 -0.21 6.11
CA THR A 97 5.25 -0.12 7.51
C THR A 97 4.92 1.30 7.91
N GLY A 98 5.75 2.28 7.51
CA GLY A 98 5.51 3.70 7.76
C GLY A 98 4.15 4.15 7.22
N TRP A 99 3.86 3.83 5.96
CA TRP A 99 2.57 4.20 5.37
C TRP A 99 1.38 3.45 5.95
N ILE A 100 1.54 2.18 6.34
CA ILE A 100 0.49 1.41 7.04
C ILE A 100 0.11 2.09 8.35
N ILE A 101 1.09 2.55 9.14
CA ILE A 101 0.83 3.23 10.42
C ILE A 101 0.05 4.53 10.19
N VAL A 102 0.46 5.33 9.21
CA VAL A 102 -0.23 6.59 8.87
C VAL A 102 -1.66 6.32 8.37
N ALA A 103 -1.83 5.33 7.48
CA ALA A 103 -3.14 4.92 6.98
C ALA A 103 -4.05 4.42 8.12
N ALA A 104 -3.52 3.61 9.05
CA ALA A 104 -4.27 3.13 10.19
C ALA A 104 -4.74 4.28 11.09
N GLY A 105 -3.87 5.26 11.37
CA GLY A 105 -4.25 6.46 12.12
C GLY A 105 -5.36 7.26 11.42
N ALA A 106 -5.21 7.52 10.13
CA ALA A 106 -6.21 8.23 9.34
C ALA A 106 -7.55 7.46 9.25
N PHE A 107 -7.51 6.13 9.17
CA PHE A 107 -8.71 5.29 9.18
C PHE A 107 -9.48 5.43 10.50
N LEU A 108 -8.80 5.43 11.64
CA LEU A 108 -9.44 5.62 12.94
C LEU A 108 -10.13 6.98 13.06
N ILE A 109 -9.50 8.04 12.53
CA ILE A 109 -10.11 9.37 12.44
C ILE A 109 -11.36 9.30 11.54
N ALA A 110 -11.27 8.65 10.38
CA ALA A 110 -12.40 8.51 9.46
C ALA A 110 -13.58 7.74 10.09
N LEU A 111 -13.32 6.68 10.87
CA LEU A 111 -14.35 5.98 11.64
C LEU A 111 -15.03 6.90 12.65
N LYS A 112 -14.24 7.66 13.42
CA LYS A 112 -14.75 8.60 14.43
C LYS A 112 -15.63 9.69 13.79
N GLU A 113 -15.16 10.33 12.71
CA GLU A 113 -15.92 11.37 12.01
C GLU A 113 -17.17 10.82 11.31
N THR A 114 -17.10 9.61 10.75
CA THR A 114 -18.28 8.93 10.17
C THR A 114 -19.32 8.61 11.25
N TRP A 115 -18.86 8.18 12.42
CA TRP A 115 -19.73 7.91 13.56
C TRP A 115 -20.44 9.18 14.05
N GLU A 116 -19.70 10.28 14.23
CA GLU A 116 -20.26 11.58 14.61
C GLU A 116 -21.29 12.08 13.59
N LEU A 117 -21.02 11.93 12.28
CA LEU A 117 -21.97 12.26 11.23
C LEU A 117 -23.25 11.41 11.33
N THR A 118 -23.13 10.12 11.56
CA THR A 118 -24.30 9.23 11.69
C THR A 118 -25.10 9.53 12.95
N GLN A 119 -24.45 9.90 14.05
CA GLN A 119 -25.14 10.33 15.27
C GLN A 119 -25.88 11.65 15.07
N LEU A 120 -25.27 12.63 14.40
CA LEU A 120 -25.92 13.92 14.12
C LEU A 120 -27.21 13.75 13.29
N LEU A 121 -27.25 12.75 12.42
CA LEU A 121 -28.37 12.47 11.52
C LEU A 121 -29.33 11.40 12.07
N ASP A 122 -29.12 10.95 13.31
CA ASP A 122 -29.87 9.85 13.95
C ASP A 122 -29.91 8.57 13.10
N TRP A 123 -28.83 8.30 12.36
CA TRP A 123 -28.72 7.11 11.51
C TRP A 123 -28.31 5.87 12.30
N SER A 124 -28.83 4.72 11.87
CA SER A 124 -28.52 3.43 12.50
C SER A 124 -27.07 3.00 12.28
N PHE A 125 -26.58 2.08 13.14
CA PHE A 125 -25.26 1.47 13.00
C PHE A 125 -25.05 0.79 11.63
N ALA A 126 -26.11 0.27 11.00
CA ALA A 126 -26.01 -0.33 9.66
C ALA A 126 -25.60 0.70 8.61
N VAL A 127 -26.09 1.94 8.71
CA VAL A 127 -25.73 3.04 7.81
C VAL A 127 -24.27 3.45 8.03
N PHE A 128 -23.84 3.56 9.29
CA PHE A 128 -22.44 3.77 9.63
C PHE A 128 -21.53 2.71 8.98
N ALA A 129 -21.81 1.43 9.19
CA ALA A 129 -21.03 0.33 8.65
C ALA A 129 -21.02 0.35 7.11
N ALA A 130 -22.15 0.64 6.47
CA ALA A 130 -22.24 0.77 5.02
C ALA A 130 -21.37 1.92 4.49
N ILE A 131 -21.44 3.11 5.09
CA ILE A 131 -20.61 4.26 4.69
C ILE A 131 -19.12 3.92 4.86
N THR A 132 -18.74 3.34 6.00
CA THR A 132 -17.35 2.93 6.27
C THR A 132 -16.82 1.95 5.21
N VAL A 133 -17.58 0.91 4.89
CA VAL A 133 -17.18 -0.07 3.88
C VAL A 133 -17.09 0.57 2.50
N VAL A 134 -18.11 1.33 2.09
CA VAL A 134 -18.14 1.98 0.78
C VAL A 134 -16.99 2.97 0.63
N ALA A 135 -16.80 3.86 1.61
CA ALA A 135 -15.72 4.84 1.56
C ALA A 135 -14.33 4.17 1.58
N GLY A 136 -14.12 3.16 2.41
CA GLY A 136 -12.88 2.38 2.43
C GLY A 136 -12.58 1.69 1.09
N VAL A 137 -13.59 1.07 0.48
CA VAL A 137 -13.46 0.47 -0.86
C VAL A 137 -13.15 1.53 -1.91
N LEU A 138 -13.83 2.68 -1.88
CA LEU A 138 -13.58 3.79 -2.80
C LEU A 138 -12.16 4.34 -2.66
N SER A 139 -11.63 4.49 -1.45
CA SER A 139 -10.24 4.93 -1.21
C SER A 139 -9.23 3.99 -1.85
N VAL A 140 -9.41 2.67 -1.67
CA VAL A 140 -8.52 1.67 -2.28
C VAL A 140 -8.68 1.61 -3.80
N LEU A 141 -9.93 1.62 -4.30
CA LEU A 141 -10.22 1.58 -5.73
C LEU A 141 -9.66 2.82 -6.44
N HIS A 142 -9.76 4.00 -5.83
CA HIS A 142 -9.14 5.23 -6.33
C HIS A 142 -7.63 5.05 -6.54
N THR A 143 -6.92 4.46 -5.56
CA THR A 143 -5.50 4.14 -5.70
C THR A 143 -5.23 3.19 -6.85
N VAL A 144 -5.98 2.09 -6.96
CA VAL A 144 -5.82 1.10 -8.04
C VAL A 144 -6.03 1.73 -9.41
N LEU A 145 -7.09 2.53 -9.57
CA LEU A 145 -7.41 3.19 -10.83
C LEU A 145 -6.34 4.21 -11.22
N ARG A 146 -5.87 5.03 -10.28
CA ARG A 146 -4.78 5.98 -10.50
C ARG A 146 -3.49 5.28 -10.93
N MET A 147 -3.10 4.22 -10.23
CA MET A 147 -1.90 3.43 -10.58
C MET A 147 -1.98 2.84 -11.99
N ARG A 148 -3.15 2.31 -12.39
CA ARG A 148 -3.36 1.80 -13.75
C ARG A 148 -3.29 2.89 -14.81
N LEU A 149 -3.87 4.07 -14.54
CA LEU A 149 -3.83 5.19 -15.48
C LEU A 149 -2.39 5.68 -15.70
N THR A 150 -1.62 5.87 -14.63
CA THR A 150 -0.20 6.28 -14.73
C THR A 150 0.60 5.28 -15.55
N GLY A 151 0.41 3.97 -15.33
CA GLY A 151 1.08 2.94 -16.11
C GLY A 151 0.73 2.97 -17.61
N ARG A 152 -0.53 3.26 -17.96
CA ARG A 152 -0.95 3.38 -19.38
C ARG A 152 -0.34 4.58 -20.08
N VAL A 153 -0.21 5.72 -19.39
CA VAL A 153 0.43 6.92 -19.94
C VAL A 153 1.92 6.69 -20.18
N ALA A 154 2.61 6.04 -19.23
CA ALA A 154 4.03 5.69 -19.38
C ALA A 154 4.28 4.76 -20.59
N ALA A 155 3.44 3.74 -20.77
CA ALA A 155 3.54 2.83 -21.92
C ALA A 155 3.35 3.57 -23.27
N TYR A 156 2.40 4.50 -23.34
CA TYR A 156 2.17 5.30 -24.55
C TYR A 156 3.37 6.19 -24.90
N THR A 157 4.06 6.77 -23.91
CA THR A 157 5.25 7.61 -24.15
C THR A 157 6.49 6.82 -24.59
N THR A 158 6.61 5.55 -24.21
CA THR A 158 7.72 4.67 -24.63
C THR A 158 7.53 4.16 -26.05
N ASP A 159 6.28 3.92 -26.48
CA ASP A 159 5.96 3.44 -27.84
C ASP A 159 5.81 4.57 -28.88
N ALA A 160 5.81 5.85 -28.46
CA ALA A 160 5.79 6.97 -29.38
C ALA A 160 7.14 7.03 -30.13
N PRO A 161 7.16 6.87 -31.47
CA PRO A 161 8.39 7.04 -32.22
C PRO A 161 8.88 8.47 -32.00
N HIS A 162 10.18 8.63 -31.72
CA HIS A 162 10.86 9.93 -31.67
C HIS A 162 10.72 10.65 -33.03
N ALA A 163 9.57 11.27 -33.26
CA ALA A 163 9.23 12.03 -34.46
C ALA A 163 9.89 13.43 -34.45
N ASP A 164 11.10 13.54 -33.91
CA ASP A 164 11.82 14.80 -33.81
C ASP A 164 13.32 14.70 -34.19
N ALA A 165 13.73 13.57 -34.80
CA ALA A 165 15.06 13.44 -35.41
C ALA A 165 15.11 13.92 -36.88
N ALA A 166 14.19 14.78 -37.30
CA ALA A 166 14.19 15.39 -38.62
C ALA A 166 14.18 16.92 -38.50
N ARG A 167 15.24 17.47 -37.89
CA ARG A 167 15.65 18.85 -38.14
C ARG A 167 16.58 18.81 -39.36
N PRO A 168 16.16 19.22 -40.56
CA PRO A 168 17.07 19.29 -41.68
C PRO A 168 18.10 20.39 -41.40
N ASP A 169 19.36 20.01 -41.47
CA ASP A 169 20.52 20.90 -41.44
C ASP A 169 20.43 21.90 -42.59
N ALA A 170 19.92 23.10 -42.30
CA ALA A 170 20.01 24.23 -43.21
C ALA A 170 21.37 24.91 -43.03
N ALA A 171 22.44 24.30 -43.56
CA ALA A 171 23.72 24.97 -43.79
C ALA A 171 24.61 24.26 -44.82
N THR A 172 24.54 24.66 -46.10
CA THR A 172 25.66 24.77 -47.05
C THR A 172 25.15 25.64 -48.21
N THR A 173 25.45 26.94 -48.30
CA THR A 173 26.68 27.60 -48.79
C THR A 173 26.99 27.34 -50.28
N ASP A 174 27.12 28.46 -51.01
CA ASP A 174 27.76 28.70 -52.32
C ASP A 174 27.16 28.11 -53.62
N GLN A 175 26.51 28.99 -54.41
CA GLN A 175 27.02 29.52 -55.69
C GLN A 175 26.16 30.68 -56.23
#